data_AF-A0A7L4ZKN2-F1
#
_entry.id   AF-A0A7L4ZKN2-F1
#
_cell.length_a   1.000
_cell.length_b   1.000
_cell.length_c   1.000
_cell.angle_alpha   90.00
_cell.angle_beta   90.00
_cell.angle_gamma   90.00
#
_symmetry.space_group_name_H-M   'P 1'
#
loop_
_entity.id
_entity.type
_entity.pdbx_description
1 polymer ?
#
loop_
_entity_poly.entity_id
_entity_poly.type
_entity_poly.pdbx_seq_one_letter_code
_entity_poly.pdbx_strand_id
1 'polypeptide(L)'
;MNTLQNIAYSCKNYLSDDWKAKYGTFLQNEHLSLLARNVSALYENDVEKFHGKPNFEEEIIPDIKEAFSIFKEQFRVFKKYYFEENHLTRKAFATALEKTSFANILILSGQRLTSASMQDENAIPPLRHDLLKHSFELHNAQISKAVRAWEKHAQRSSESFWGTVKGNAEDKEVKVKKLIEHILKHKTWWNVFTHYKHDLVYEIRIPSGHGIRWKKENLELIGFLEPFEEYDYGRK
;
A
#
# COMPACT_ATOMS: atom_id res chain seq x y z
N MET A 1 14.60 -5.22 -14.21
CA MET A 1 13.16 -5.48 -14.03
C MET A 1 13.04 -6.94 -13.58
N ASN A 2 12.41 -7.24 -12.44
CA ASN A 2 12.39 -8.60 -11.89
C ASN A 2 11.54 -9.49 -12.83
N THR A 3 12.09 -10.60 -13.34
CA THR A 3 11.42 -11.47 -14.32
C THR A 3 10.04 -11.95 -13.85
N LEU A 4 9.85 -12.08 -12.53
CA LEU A 4 8.56 -12.42 -11.92
C LEU A 4 7.49 -11.33 -12.09
N GLN A 5 7.87 -10.06 -12.22
CA GLN A 5 6.92 -8.96 -12.50
C GLN A 5 6.30 -9.08 -13.89
N ASN A 6 7.10 -9.44 -14.91
CA ASN A 6 6.58 -9.65 -16.26
C ASN A 6 5.63 -10.85 -16.30
N ILE A 7 5.98 -11.94 -15.61
CA ILE A 7 5.07 -13.08 -15.42
C ILE A 7 3.75 -12.62 -14.77
N ALA A 8 3.83 -11.83 -13.70
CA ALA A 8 2.66 -11.34 -12.99
C ALA A 8 1.76 -10.47 -13.88
N TYR A 9 2.32 -9.56 -14.69
CA TYR A 9 1.54 -8.72 -15.60
C TYR A 9 0.81 -9.55 -16.67
N SER A 10 1.47 -10.59 -17.16
CA SER A 10 0.94 -11.46 -18.23
C SER A 10 0.07 -12.61 -17.72
N CYS A 11 -0.13 -12.76 -16.41
CA CYS A 11 -0.94 -13.86 -15.85
C CYS A 11 -2.45 -13.68 -16.05
N LYS A 12 -2.93 -12.45 -16.35
CA LYS A 12 -4.36 -12.08 -16.39
C LYS A 12 -5.20 -12.97 -17.31
N ASN A 13 -4.63 -13.41 -18.43
CA ASN A 13 -5.31 -14.27 -19.41
C ASN A 13 -5.52 -15.72 -18.93
N TYR A 14 -4.91 -16.10 -17.81
CA TYR A 14 -5.01 -17.44 -17.21
C TYR A 14 -5.91 -17.47 -15.98
N LEU A 15 -6.46 -16.33 -15.56
CA LEU A 15 -7.44 -16.24 -14.50
C LEU A 15 -8.83 -16.55 -15.04
N SER A 16 -9.66 -17.19 -14.20
CA SER A 16 -11.08 -17.40 -14.43
C SER A 16 -11.84 -16.07 -14.52
N ASP A 17 -12.98 -16.11 -15.22
CA ASP A 17 -13.85 -14.95 -15.36
C ASP A 17 -14.45 -14.52 -14.02
N ASP A 18 -14.81 -15.47 -13.15
CA ASP A 18 -15.32 -15.18 -11.80
C ASP A 18 -14.29 -14.43 -10.93
N TRP A 19 -13.03 -14.87 -10.96
CA TRP A 19 -11.97 -14.19 -10.22
C TRP A 19 -11.76 -12.76 -10.75
N LYS A 20 -11.73 -12.59 -12.08
CA LYS A 20 -11.60 -11.27 -12.71
C LYS A 20 -12.79 -10.36 -12.43
N ALA A 21 -14.01 -10.90 -12.41
CA ALA A 21 -15.22 -10.14 -12.10
C ALA A 21 -15.19 -9.61 -10.67
N LYS A 22 -14.75 -10.43 -9.71
CA LYS A 22 -14.71 -10.04 -8.30
C LYS A 22 -13.49 -9.20 -7.92
N TYR A 23 -12.30 -9.56 -8.38
CA TYR A 23 -11.03 -8.97 -7.94
C TYR A 23 -10.27 -8.24 -9.06
N GLY A 24 -10.92 -7.94 -10.19
CA GLY A 24 -10.29 -7.35 -11.37
C GLY A 24 -9.59 -6.01 -11.13
N THR A 25 -10.06 -5.22 -10.17
CA THR A 25 -9.40 -3.97 -9.74
C THR A 25 -8.02 -4.20 -9.13
N PHE A 26 -7.74 -5.40 -8.60
CA PHE A 26 -6.41 -5.79 -8.15
C PHE A 26 -5.44 -6.05 -9.32
N LEU A 27 -5.91 -6.31 -10.54
CA LEU A 27 -5.06 -6.65 -11.69
C LEU A 27 -4.35 -5.45 -12.32
N GLN A 28 -4.31 -4.30 -11.64
CA GLN A 28 -3.51 -3.16 -12.07
C GLN A 28 -2.02 -3.47 -11.92
N ASN A 29 -1.21 -2.98 -12.86
CA ASN A 29 0.23 -3.28 -12.87
C ASN A 29 0.92 -2.82 -11.58
N GLU A 30 0.46 -1.74 -10.95
CA GLU A 30 1.00 -1.29 -9.66
C GLU A 30 0.88 -2.37 -8.58
N HIS A 31 -0.30 -2.99 -8.45
CA HIS A 31 -0.58 -4.02 -7.44
C HIS A 31 0.17 -5.31 -7.74
N LEU A 32 0.13 -5.77 -9.00
CA LEU A 32 0.84 -6.97 -9.43
C LEU A 32 2.36 -6.84 -9.28
N SER A 33 2.91 -5.65 -9.52
CA SER A 33 4.33 -5.36 -9.33
C SER A 33 4.74 -5.46 -7.87
N LEU A 34 3.90 -4.92 -6.97
CA LEU A 34 4.11 -4.95 -5.53
C LEU A 34 4.05 -6.38 -5.01
N LEU A 35 2.99 -7.12 -5.35
CA LEU A 35 2.83 -8.52 -4.96
C LEU A 35 4.02 -9.36 -5.46
N ALA A 36 4.37 -9.27 -6.75
CA ALA A 36 5.48 -10.02 -7.33
C ALA A 36 6.81 -9.76 -6.61
N ARG A 37 7.10 -8.49 -6.30
CA ARG A 37 8.30 -8.11 -5.55
C ARG A 37 8.30 -8.72 -4.14
N ASN A 38 7.18 -8.64 -3.43
CA ASN A 38 7.07 -9.12 -2.06
C ASN A 38 7.17 -10.65 -1.98
N VAL A 39 6.49 -11.39 -2.86
CA VAL A 39 6.59 -12.85 -2.89
C VAL A 39 7.97 -13.33 -3.32
N SER A 40 8.69 -12.57 -4.16
CA SER A 40 10.11 -12.83 -4.48
C SER A 40 10.99 -12.66 -3.23
N ALA A 41 10.81 -11.58 -2.48
CA ALA A 41 11.56 -11.34 -1.24
C ALA A 41 11.32 -12.44 -0.20
N LEU A 42 10.06 -12.85 0.01
CA LEU A 42 9.72 -13.97 0.88
C LEU A 42 10.36 -15.29 0.42
N TYR A 43 10.38 -15.52 -0.88
CA TYR A 43 11.02 -16.70 -1.44
C TYR A 43 12.55 -16.75 -1.22
N GLU A 44 13.18 -15.58 -1.31
CA GLU A 44 14.61 -15.38 -1.05
C GLU A 44 14.94 -15.38 0.47
N ASN A 45 13.94 -15.56 1.33
CA ASN A 45 14.01 -15.44 2.80
C ASN A 45 14.46 -14.05 3.27
N ASP A 46 14.18 -13.00 2.50
CA ASP A 46 14.45 -11.62 2.83
C ASP A 46 13.22 -10.98 3.52
N VAL A 47 13.03 -11.35 4.78
CA VAL A 47 11.88 -10.94 5.59
C VAL A 47 11.92 -9.44 5.92
N GLU A 48 13.11 -8.85 6.05
CA GLU A 48 13.28 -7.42 6.32
C GLU A 48 12.77 -6.54 5.17
N LYS A 49 12.89 -7.00 3.91
CA LYS A 49 12.27 -6.32 2.76
C LYS A 49 10.74 -6.42 2.72
N PHE A 50 10.16 -7.38 3.43
CA PHE A 50 8.72 -7.61 3.46
C PHE A 50 8.02 -6.84 4.59
N HIS A 51 8.57 -6.88 5.81
CA HIS A 51 8.00 -6.21 6.99
C HIS A 51 9.01 -5.19 7.54
N GLY A 52 8.78 -3.93 7.21
CA GLY A 52 9.61 -2.81 7.66
C GLY A 52 8.93 -1.94 8.72
N LYS A 53 9.67 -0.96 9.25
CA LYS A 53 9.13 0.13 10.07
C LYS A 53 8.01 0.89 9.33
N PRO A 54 7.12 1.64 10.01
CA PRO A 54 7.01 1.77 11.45
C PRO A 54 6.46 0.48 12.10
N ASN A 55 6.68 0.37 13.39
CA ASN A 55 5.99 -0.63 14.21
C ASN A 55 4.76 0.04 14.81
N PHE A 56 3.69 -0.72 14.95
CA PHE A 56 2.47 -0.28 15.60
C PHE A 56 2.05 -1.37 16.59
N GLU A 57 1.81 -0.98 17.84
CA GLU A 57 1.59 -1.94 18.93
C GLU A 57 0.27 -2.72 18.77
N GLU A 58 -0.76 -2.07 18.24
CA GLU A 58 -2.07 -2.69 17.99
C GLU A 58 -2.09 -3.53 16.69
N GLU A 59 -0.94 -3.71 16.04
CA GLU A 59 -0.87 -4.47 14.80
C GLU A 59 -1.07 -5.98 15.07
N ILE A 60 -1.97 -6.58 14.30
CA ILE A 60 -2.15 -8.02 14.28
C ILE A 60 -1.14 -8.61 13.31
N ILE A 61 -0.24 -9.46 13.81
CA ILE A 61 0.80 -10.11 13.00
C ILE A 61 0.24 -11.41 12.39
N PRO A 62 0.03 -11.48 11.06
CA PRO A 62 -0.49 -12.70 10.41
C PRO A 62 0.58 -13.78 10.28
N ASP A 63 0.17 -15.04 10.11
CA ASP A 63 1.07 -16.13 9.73
C ASP A 63 1.49 -15.99 8.26
N ILE A 64 2.64 -15.34 8.04
CA ILE A 64 3.20 -15.14 6.69
C ILE A 64 3.58 -16.47 6.01
N LYS A 65 3.98 -17.50 6.78
CA LYS A 65 4.34 -18.79 6.20
C LYS A 65 3.10 -19.47 5.62
N GLU A 66 2.00 -19.41 6.35
CA GLU A 66 0.70 -19.90 5.89
C GLU A 66 0.23 -19.11 4.65
N ALA A 67 0.22 -17.78 4.73
CA ALA A 67 -0.20 -16.92 3.62
C ALA A 67 0.61 -17.17 2.34
N PHE A 68 1.92 -17.40 2.48
CA PHE A 68 2.84 -17.61 1.36
C PHE A 68 2.85 -19.05 0.81
N SER A 69 2.24 -20.01 1.51
CA SER A 69 2.37 -21.45 1.20
C SER A 69 2.04 -21.82 -0.26
N ILE A 70 0.93 -21.32 -0.79
CA ILE A 70 0.51 -21.58 -2.18
C ILE A 70 1.51 -20.98 -3.18
N PHE A 71 1.95 -19.74 -2.96
CA PHE A 71 2.97 -19.12 -3.81
C PHE A 71 4.26 -19.93 -3.76
N LYS A 72 4.74 -20.30 -2.58
CA LYS A 72 5.95 -21.12 -2.37
C LYS A 72 5.92 -22.41 -3.19
N GLU A 73 4.76 -23.06 -3.30
CA GLU A 73 4.59 -24.23 -4.14
C GLU A 73 4.73 -23.91 -5.64
N GLN A 74 4.14 -22.80 -6.10
CA GLN A 74 4.27 -22.35 -7.50
C GLN A 74 5.69 -21.90 -7.86
N PHE A 75 6.51 -21.50 -6.88
CA PHE A 75 7.94 -21.20 -7.11
C PHE A 75 8.74 -22.42 -7.61
N ARG A 76 8.27 -23.65 -7.40
CA ARG A 76 8.88 -24.84 -8.04
C ARG A 76 8.78 -24.77 -9.56
N VAL A 77 7.65 -24.29 -10.09
CA VAL A 77 7.44 -24.07 -11.52
C VAL A 77 8.31 -22.92 -12.00
N PHE A 78 8.32 -21.79 -11.29
CA PHE A 78 9.18 -20.65 -11.67
C PHE A 78 10.65 -21.06 -11.76
N LYS A 79 11.17 -21.79 -10.76
CA LYS A 79 12.55 -22.31 -10.79
C LYS A 79 12.82 -23.25 -11.95
N LYS A 80 11.92 -24.20 -12.21
CA LYS A 80 12.08 -25.18 -13.30
C LYS A 80 12.27 -24.50 -14.66
N TYR A 81 11.63 -23.35 -14.85
CA TYR A 81 11.70 -22.57 -16.07
C TYR A 81 12.54 -21.30 -15.93
N TYR A 82 13.46 -21.24 -14.96
CA TYR A 82 14.38 -20.10 -14.76
C TYR A 82 13.68 -18.73 -14.71
N PHE A 83 12.46 -18.69 -14.18
CA PHE A 83 11.59 -17.53 -14.15
C PHE A 83 11.28 -16.94 -15.54
N GLU A 84 11.55 -17.65 -16.63
CA GLU A 84 11.24 -17.20 -17.98
C GLU A 84 9.75 -16.96 -18.15
N GLU A 85 9.42 -15.94 -18.93
CA GLU A 85 8.04 -15.62 -19.24
C GLU A 85 7.52 -16.61 -20.30
N ASN A 86 6.75 -17.60 -19.85
CA ASN A 86 6.14 -18.59 -20.74
C ASN A 86 4.75 -18.99 -20.21
N HIS A 87 4.04 -19.84 -20.96
CA HIS A 87 2.68 -20.22 -20.62
C HIS A 87 2.58 -20.91 -19.24
N LEU A 88 3.58 -21.70 -18.84
CA LEU A 88 3.58 -22.43 -17.58
C LEU A 88 3.83 -21.52 -16.39
N THR A 89 4.78 -20.58 -16.50
CA THR A 89 5.05 -19.61 -15.43
C THR A 89 3.90 -18.62 -15.27
N ARG A 90 3.30 -18.14 -16.37
CA ARG A 90 2.09 -17.30 -16.31
C ARG A 90 0.92 -18.04 -15.65
N LYS A 91 0.67 -19.30 -16.04
CA LYS A 91 -0.36 -20.15 -15.44
C LYS A 91 -0.09 -20.45 -13.96
N ALA A 92 1.16 -20.67 -13.58
CA ALA A 92 1.53 -20.90 -12.18
C ALA A 92 1.27 -19.67 -11.32
N PHE A 93 1.58 -18.45 -11.80
CA PHE A 93 1.25 -17.23 -11.07
C PHE A 93 -0.27 -17.01 -10.95
N ALA A 94 -1.02 -17.23 -12.03
CA ALA A 94 -2.49 -17.17 -11.99
C ALA A 94 -3.07 -18.20 -11.01
N THR A 95 -2.54 -19.44 -11.02
CA THR A 95 -2.92 -20.48 -10.06
C THR A 95 -2.64 -20.06 -8.62
N ALA A 96 -1.52 -19.37 -8.37
CA ALA A 96 -1.20 -18.83 -7.06
C ALA A 96 -2.25 -17.79 -6.61
N LEU A 97 -2.66 -16.89 -7.50
CA LEU A 97 -3.71 -15.90 -7.21
C LEU A 97 -5.08 -16.54 -6.95
N GLU A 98 -5.49 -17.54 -7.71
CA GLU A 98 -6.82 -18.14 -7.54
C GLU A 98 -6.92 -19.03 -6.31
N LYS A 99 -5.85 -19.74 -5.97
CA LYS A 99 -5.84 -20.67 -4.84
C LYS A 99 -5.50 -20.01 -3.51
N THR A 100 -4.94 -18.80 -3.52
CA THR A 100 -4.67 -18.03 -2.31
C THR A 100 -5.91 -17.23 -1.96
N SER A 101 -6.34 -17.26 -0.68
CA SER A 101 -7.45 -16.41 -0.23
C SER A 101 -7.11 -14.94 -0.50
N PHE A 102 -8.12 -14.12 -0.81
CA PHE A 102 -7.88 -12.72 -1.14
C PHE A 102 -7.27 -11.94 0.04
N ALA A 103 -7.69 -12.27 1.27
CA ALA A 103 -7.07 -11.79 2.50
C ALA A 103 -5.54 -12.03 2.53
N ASN A 104 -5.12 -13.25 2.16
CA ASN A 104 -3.69 -13.59 2.10
C ASN A 104 -2.99 -12.89 0.93
N ILE A 105 -3.67 -12.65 -0.21
CA ILE A 105 -3.11 -11.83 -1.30
C ILE A 105 -2.81 -10.40 -0.83
N LEU A 106 -3.71 -9.80 -0.05
CA LEU A 106 -3.52 -8.46 0.50
C LEU A 106 -2.36 -8.43 1.50
N ILE A 107 -2.27 -9.42 2.40
CA ILE A 107 -1.13 -9.60 3.31
C ILE A 107 0.18 -9.71 2.52
N LEU A 108 0.24 -10.58 1.51
CA LEU A 108 1.42 -10.74 0.65
C LEU A 108 1.74 -9.47 -0.17
N SER A 109 0.74 -8.62 -0.41
CA SER A 109 0.92 -7.28 -1.01
C SER A 109 1.41 -6.23 0.01
N GLY A 110 1.60 -6.61 1.26
CA GLY A 110 2.15 -5.79 2.34
C GLY A 110 1.11 -5.09 3.21
N GLN A 111 -0.16 -5.53 3.18
CA GLN A 111 -1.17 -4.99 4.09
C GLN A 111 -0.77 -5.26 5.54
N ARG A 112 -0.87 -4.24 6.38
CA ARG A 112 -0.62 -4.30 7.81
C ARG A 112 -1.96 -4.31 8.53
N LEU A 113 -2.16 -5.24 9.46
CA LEU A 113 -3.49 -5.53 10.00
C LEU A 113 -3.73 -4.90 11.36
N THR A 114 -4.97 -4.52 11.59
CA THR A 114 -5.52 -4.06 12.87
C THR A 114 -6.90 -4.71 13.04
N SER A 115 -7.52 -4.59 14.21
CA SER A 115 -8.85 -5.16 14.47
C SER A 115 -9.95 -4.70 13.49
N ALA A 116 -9.81 -3.51 12.91
CA ALA A 116 -10.78 -2.92 11.98
C ALA A 116 -10.40 -3.09 10.49
N SER A 117 -9.35 -3.86 10.18
CA SER A 117 -8.87 -4.04 8.80
C SER A 117 -9.89 -4.76 7.93
N MET A 118 -10.07 -4.25 6.71
CA MET A 118 -10.80 -4.95 5.65
C MET A 118 -9.86 -5.93 4.93
N GLN A 119 -10.36 -7.10 4.54
CA GLN A 119 -9.58 -8.14 3.87
C GLN A 119 -10.30 -8.76 2.65
N ASP A 120 -11.25 -8.01 2.08
CA ASP A 120 -12.00 -8.35 0.86
C ASP A 120 -11.61 -7.41 -0.29
N GLU A 121 -12.34 -7.45 -1.41
CA GLU A 121 -12.13 -6.57 -2.57
C GLU A 121 -12.18 -5.06 -2.24
N ASN A 122 -12.85 -4.65 -1.16
CA ASN A 122 -12.92 -3.25 -0.74
C ASN A 122 -11.58 -2.76 -0.18
N ALA A 123 -10.71 -3.68 0.25
CA ALA A 123 -9.38 -3.39 0.78
C ALA A 123 -8.30 -3.19 -0.30
N ILE A 124 -8.65 -3.33 -1.59
CA ILE A 124 -7.71 -3.10 -2.70
C ILE A 124 -7.24 -1.64 -2.64
N PRO A 125 -5.91 -1.39 -2.54
CA PRO A 125 -5.39 -0.04 -2.40
C PRO A 125 -5.71 0.80 -3.65
N PRO A 126 -6.01 2.09 -3.49
CA PRO A 126 -6.16 3.00 -4.63
C PRO A 126 -4.82 3.21 -5.36
N LEU A 127 -4.89 3.51 -6.67
CA LEU A 127 -3.70 3.77 -7.47
C LEU A 127 -3.04 5.09 -7.07
N ARG A 128 -1.71 5.15 -7.15
CA ARG A 128 -0.95 6.36 -6.76
C ARG A 128 -1.39 7.61 -7.50
N HIS A 129 -1.67 7.47 -8.80
CA HIS A 129 -2.04 8.62 -9.62
C HIS A 129 -3.42 9.16 -9.22
N ASP A 130 -4.36 8.29 -8.82
CA ASP A 130 -5.68 8.69 -8.34
C ASP A 130 -5.57 9.39 -6.98
N LEU A 131 -4.78 8.84 -6.05
CA LEU A 131 -4.53 9.47 -4.75
C LEU A 131 -3.92 10.86 -4.92
N LEU A 132 -2.94 10.99 -5.81
CA LEU A 132 -2.30 12.27 -6.09
C LEU A 132 -3.32 13.26 -6.68
N LYS A 133 -4.08 12.84 -7.70
CA LYS A 133 -5.10 13.66 -8.34
C LYS A 133 -6.13 14.19 -7.33
N HIS A 134 -6.74 13.32 -6.54
CA HIS A 134 -7.79 13.73 -5.59
C HIS A 134 -7.24 14.55 -4.41
N SER A 135 -5.97 14.35 -4.04
CA SER A 135 -5.33 15.17 -3.00
C SER A 135 -5.26 16.66 -3.38
N PHE A 136 -5.13 16.96 -4.67
CA PHE A 136 -5.03 18.33 -5.19
C PHE A 136 -6.36 18.91 -5.67
N GLU A 137 -7.49 18.27 -5.40
CA GLU A 137 -8.79 18.91 -5.55
C GLU A 137 -8.89 20.17 -4.69
N LEU A 138 -9.49 21.21 -5.27
CA LEU A 138 -9.66 22.50 -4.63
C LEU A 138 -10.52 22.37 -3.37
N HIS A 139 -10.02 22.89 -2.25
CA HIS A 139 -10.82 23.08 -1.05
C HIS A 139 -11.64 24.37 -1.14
N ASN A 140 -11.07 25.40 -1.76
CA ASN A 140 -11.73 26.65 -2.14
C ASN A 140 -11.07 27.20 -3.42
N ALA A 141 -11.43 28.42 -3.84
CA ALA A 141 -10.92 29.03 -5.07
C ALA A 141 -9.40 29.22 -5.15
N GLN A 142 -8.65 29.02 -4.06
CA GLN A 142 -7.23 29.39 -3.94
C GLN A 142 -6.31 28.27 -3.43
N ILE A 143 -6.84 27.28 -2.69
CA ILE A 143 -6.01 26.25 -2.04
C ILE A 143 -6.62 24.86 -2.20
N SER A 144 -5.77 23.88 -2.49
CA SER A 144 -6.13 22.46 -2.51
C SER A 144 -6.26 21.86 -1.10
N LYS A 145 -6.98 20.75 -0.99
CA LYS A 145 -7.12 20.01 0.28
C LYS A 145 -5.74 19.60 0.84
N ALA A 146 -4.83 19.13 -0.01
CA ALA A 146 -3.47 18.76 0.37
C ALA A 146 -2.67 19.92 0.97
N VAL A 147 -2.65 21.08 0.31
CA VAL A 147 -1.85 22.21 0.81
C VAL A 147 -2.41 22.69 2.15
N ARG A 148 -3.74 22.79 2.29
CA ARG A 148 -4.37 23.16 3.57
C ARG A 148 -4.06 22.15 4.68
N ALA A 149 -4.10 20.85 4.39
CA ALA A 149 -3.77 19.82 5.36
C ALA A 149 -2.31 19.92 5.79
N TRP A 150 -1.39 20.10 4.84
CA TRP A 150 0.03 20.26 5.12
C TRP A 150 0.33 21.50 5.97
N GLU A 151 -0.25 22.67 5.65
CA GLU A 151 -0.02 23.89 6.42
C GLU A 151 -0.39 23.72 7.90
N LYS A 152 -1.49 23.02 8.19
CA LYS A 152 -1.90 22.73 9.57
C LYS A 152 -0.88 21.88 10.32
N HIS A 153 -0.27 20.88 9.67
CA HIS A 153 0.77 20.04 10.29
C HIS A 153 2.09 20.78 10.45
N ALA A 154 2.54 21.46 9.40
CA ALA A 154 3.79 22.22 9.41
C ALA A 154 3.80 23.36 10.45
N GLN A 155 2.64 23.90 10.82
CA GLN A 155 2.53 24.91 11.89
C GLN A 155 2.49 24.32 13.31
N ARG A 156 2.09 23.06 13.46
CA ARG A 156 1.88 22.42 14.77
C ARG A 156 3.02 21.51 15.18
N SER A 157 3.72 20.94 14.20
CA SER A 157 4.82 20.03 14.46
C SER A 157 6.06 20.80 14.89
N SER A 158 6.65 20.38 16.00
CA SER A 158 7.98 20.80 16.43
C SER A 158 9.10 20.14 15.61
N GLU A 159 8.77 19.15 14.77
CA GLU A 159 9.71 18.40 13.96
C GLU A 159 9.90 19.02 12.57
N SER A 160 11.09 18.83 12.01
CA SER A 160 11.48 19.40 10.71
C SER A 160 10.89 18.65 9.51
N PHE A 161 10.22 17.51 9.71
CA PHE A 161 9.79 16.61 8.62
C PHE A 161 8.86 17.30 7.61
N TRP A 162 7.83 18.01 8.08
CA TRP A 162 6.89 18.73 7.21
C TRP A 162 7.50 20.00 6.60
N GLY A 163 8.63 20.46 7.14
CA GLY A 163 9.33 21.68 6.75
C GLY A 163 8.53 22.95 7.07
N THR A 164 9.04 24.10 6.60
CA THR A 164 8.42 25.40 6.89
C THR A 164 7.38 25.82 5.85
N VAL A 165 6.32 26.49 6.31
CA VAL A 165 5.32 27.15 5.45
C VAL A 165 5.89 28.47 4.93
N LYS A 166 6.45 28.45 3.71
CA LYS A 166 7.00 29.60 2.98
C LYS A 166 6.73 29.49 1.49
N GLY A 167 6.74 30.61 0.77
CA GLY A 167 6.48 30.69 -0.67
C GLY A 167 5.04 31.09 -1.00
N ASN A 168 4.79 31.32 -2.29
CA ASN A 168 3.45 31.62 -2.82
C ASN A 168 2.60 30.33 -2.92
N ALA A 169 1.37 30.43 -3.44
CA ALA A 169 0.47 29.28 -3.54
C ALA A 169 1.04 28.14 -4.42
N GLU A 170 1.66 28.50 -5.55
CA GLU A 170 2.26 27.54 -6.49
C GLU A 170 3.48 26.83 -5.88
N ASP A 171 4.35 27.59 -5.20
CA ASP A 171 5.52 27.04 -4.49
C ASP A 171 5.10 25.98 -3.46
N LYS A 172 4.04 26.29 -2.70
CA LYS A 172 3.49 25.37 -1.68
C LYS A 172 2.91 24.13 -2.33
N GLU A 173 2.19 24.26 -3.44
CA GLU A 173 1.60 23.13 -4.14
C GLU A 173 2.68 22.17 -4.67
N VAL A 174 3.72 22.70 -5.33
CA VAL A 174 4.88 21.92 -5.79
C VAL A 174 5.56 21.20 -4.64
N LYS A 175 5.74 21.88 -3.50
CA LYS A 175 6.35 21.30 -2.30
C LYS A 175 5.52 20.14 -1.74
N VAL A 176 4.22 20.34 -1.58
CA VAL A 176 3.31 19.33 -1.04
C VAL A 176 3.20 18.15 -1.99
N LYS A 177 3.20 18.38 -3.31
CA LYS A 177 3.21 17.32 -4.32
C LYS A 177 4.42 16.41 -4.17
N LYS A 178 5.61 17.00 -4.08
CA LYS A 178 6.87 16.25 -3.86
C LYS A 178 6.84 15.46 -2.55
N LEU A 179 6.26 16.01 -1.49
CA LEU A 179 6.10 15.33 -0.21
C LEU A 179 5.17 14.12 -0.31
N ILE A 180 3.99 14.26 -0.93
CA ILE A 180 3.05 13.16 -1.13
C ILE A 180 3.67 12.08 -2.02
N GLU A 181 4.34 12.47 -3.12
CA GLU A 181 5.06 11.54 -3.99
C GLU A 181 6.16 10.78 -3.24
N HIS A 182 6.90 11.45 -2.37
CA HIS A 182 7.89 10.82 -1.49
C HIS A 182 7.23 9.78 -0.58
N ILE A 183 6.15 10.13 0.12
CA ILE A 183 5.43 9.20 1.01
C ILE A 183 4.86 8.00 0.23
N LEU A 184 4.24 8.22 -0.93
CA LEU A 184 3.71 7.15 -1.79
C LEU A 184 4.78 6.19 -2.31
N LYS A 185 5.97 6.73 -2.60
CA LYS A 185 7.13 5.96 -3.09
C LYS A 185 7.80 5.15 -1.99
N HIS A 186 7.93 5.74 -0.81
CA HIS A 186 8.70 5.18 0.32
C HIS A 186 7.83 4.54 1.40
N LYS A 187 6.52 4.40 1.17
CA LYS A 187 5.63 3.71 2.10
C LYS A 187 6.09 2.27 2.35
N THR A 188 6.01 1.88 3.61
CA THR A 188 6.37 0.55 4.13
C THR A 188 5.26 -0.04 4.98
N TRP A 189 4.26 0.77 5.31
CA TRP A 189 3.06 0.39 6.02
C TRP A 189 1.86 0.93 5.26
N TRP A 190 0.87 0.07 5.02
CA TRP A 190 -0.42 0.49 4.46
C TRP A 190 -1.54 -0.40 4.99
N ASN A 191 -2.73 0.18 5.10
CA ASN A 191 -3.92 -0.54 5.50
C ASN A 191 -5.19 0.11 4.93
N VAL A 192 -6.24 -0.69 4.79
CA VAL A 192 -7.61 -0.24 4.56
C VAL A 192 -8.47 -0.75 5.71
N PHE A 193 -9.11 0.16 6.44
CA PHE A 193 -9.82 -0.19 7.68
C PHE A 193 -10.97 0.76 7.96
N THR A 194 -11.91 0.31 8.79
CA THR A 194 -13.04 1.14 9.24
C THR A 194 -12.59 2.11 10.32
N HIS A 195 -12.62 3.40 10.02
CA HIS A 195 -12.28 4.48 10.92
C HIS A 195 -13.53 5.06 11.58
N TYR A 196 -13.52 5.18 12.91
CA TYR A 196 -14.67 5.60 13.72
C TYR A 196 -15.37 6.92 13.34
N LYS A 197 -14.67 7.83 12.62
CA LYS A 197 -15.22 9.13 12.14
C LYS A 197 -15.36 9.26 10.63
N HIS A 198 -14.73 8.38 9.86
CA HIS A 198 -14.50 8.60 8.42
C HIS A 198 -14.86 7.38 7.58
N ASP A 199 -15.61 6.44 8.17
CA ASP A 199 -15.95 5.16 7.57
C ASP A 199 -14.69 4.46 7.04
N LEU A 200 -14.74 3.91 5.83
CA LEU A 200 -13.62 3.19 5.26
C LEU A 200 -12.50 4.15 4.81
N VAL A 201 -11.29 3.95 5.33
CA VAL A 201 -10.11 4.78 4.99
C VAL A 201 -8.99 3.95 4.41
N TYR A 202 -8.18 4.58 3.56
CA TYR A 202 -6.88 4.07 3.14
C TYR A 202 -5.79 4.92 3.78
N GLU A 203 -4.83 4.26 4.42
CA GLU A 203 -3.73 4.89 5.12
C GLU A 203 -2.40 4.31 4.67
N ILE A 204 -1.41 5.17 4.53
CA ILE A 204 -0.02 4.78 4.27
C ILE A 204 0.92 5.53 5.21
N ARG A 205 2.01 4.86 5.58
CA ARG A 205 3.10 5.45 6.35
C ARG A 205 4.46 5.04 5.81
N ILE A 206 5.43 5.94 5.96
CA ILE A 206 6.86 5.68 5.71
C ILE A 206 7.54 5.22 7.02
N PRO A 207 8.80 4.73 6.99
CA PRO A 207 9.49 4.18 8.16
C PRO A 207 9.50 5.07 9.40
N SER A 208 9.53 6.39 9.24
CA SER A 208 9.48 7.35 10.35
C SER A 208 8.12 7.40 11.06
N GLY A 209 7.12 6.65 10.60
CA GLY A 209 5.76 6.70 11.11
C GLY A 209 4.89 7.79 10.47
N HIS A 210 5.50 8.80 9.84
CA HIS A 210 4.77 9.85 9.14
C HIS A 210 3.94 9.27 7.99
N GLY A 211 2.75 9.83 7.76
CA GLY A 211 1.81 9.24 6.81
C GLY A 211 0.77 10.18 6.25
N ILE A 212 -0.13 9.58 5.46
CA ILE A 212 -1.26 10.25 4.83
C ILE A 212 -2.46 9.31 4.84
N ARG A 213 -3.66 9.87 5.03
CA ARG A 213 -4.93 9.16 5.02
C ARG A 213 -5.91 9.75 4.02
N TRP A 214 -6.66 8.88 3.35
CA TRP A 214 -7.75 9.22 2.44
C TRP A 214 -9.01 8.43 2.79
N LYS A 215 -10.18 8.98 2.48
CA LYS A 215 -11.42 8.20 2.42
C LYS A 215 -11.31 7.19 1.27
N LYS A 216 -11.76 5.96 1.48
CA LYS A 216 -11.64 4.91 0.47
C LYS A 216 -12.64 5.06 -0.67
N GLU A 217 -13.83 5.57 -0.39
CA GLU A 217 -14.93 5.69 -1.36
C GLU A 217 -14.65 6.70 -2.48
N ASN A 218 -14.17 7.89 -2.11
CA ASN A 218 -13.98 9.01 -3.04
C ASN A 218 -12.56 9.56 -3.09
N LEU A 219 -11.61 8.92 -2.38
CA LEU A 219 -10.20 9.32 -2.32
C LEU A 219 -10.00 10.74 -1.80
N GLU A 220 -10.98 11.31 -1.10
CA GLU A 220 -10.83 12.59 -0.44
C GLU A 220 -9.74 12.50 0.61
N LEU A 221 -8.76 13.41 0.51
CA LEU A 221 -7.70 13.53 1.52
C LEU A 221 -8.31 13.90 2.88
N ILE A 222 -8.07 13.05 3.88
CA ILE A 222 -8.44 13.31 5.27
C ILE A 222 -7.35 14.17 5.92
N GLY A 223 -6.08 13.81 5.75
CA GLY A 223 -4.96 14.59 6.28
C GLY A 223 -3.64 13.84 6.32
N PHE A 224 -2.61 14.54 6.79
CA PHE A 224 -1.30 13.98 7.12
C PHE A 224 -1.35 13.36 8.52
N LEU A 225 -0.35 12.52 8.83
CA LEU A 225 -0.27 11.77 10.08
C LEU A 225 1.12 11.92 10.67
N GLU A 226 1.19 12.26 11.94
CA GLU A 226 2.41 12.17 12.75
C GLU A 226 2.76 10.70 13.00
N PRO A 227 4.00 10.39 13.43
CA PRO A 227 4.38 9.04 13.86
C PRO A 227 3.39 8.46 14.87
N PHE A 228 3.31 7.12 14.94
CA PHE A 228 2.58 6.48 16.03
C PHE A 228 3.18 6.95 17.36
N GLU A 229 2.33 7.34 18.31
CA GLU A 229 2.79 7.67 19.65
C GLU A 229 3.42 6.42 20.26
N GLU A 230 4.66 6.53 20.75
CA GLU A 230 5.20 5.51 21.65
C GLU A 230 4.41 5.64 22.95
N TYR A 231 3.57 4.65 23.27
CA TYR A 231 2.97 4.56 24.60
C TYR A 231 4.09 4.25 25.59
N ASP A 232 4.62 5.29 26.24
CA ASP A 232 5.45 5.14 27.42
C ASP A 232 4.56 4.65 28.57
N TYR A 233 4.58 3.36 28.84
CA TYR A 233 3.93 2.73 30.00
C TYR A 233 4.48 3.26 31.36
N GLY A 234 5.44 4.20 31.36
CA GLY A 234 6.17 4.72 32.51
C GLY A 234 5.66 6.01 33.16
N ARG A 235 4.42 6.49 32.91
CA ARG A 235 3.78 7.50 33.77
C ARG A 235 2.67 6.90 34.61
N LYS A 236 3.06 6.31 35.74
CA LYS A 236 2.22 6.23 36.95
C LYS A 236 2.65 7.31 37.92
#